data_AF-A0AAQ4F010-F1
#
_entry.id   AF-A0AAQ4F010-F1
#
_cell.length_a   1.000
_cell.length_b   1.000
_cell.length_c   1.000
_cell.angle_alpha   90.00
_cell.angle_beta   90.00
_cell.angle_gamma   90.00
#
_symmetry.space_group_name_H-M   'P 1'
#
loop_
_entity.id
_entity.type
_entity.pdbx_description
1 polymer ?
#
loop_
_entity_poly.entity_id
_entity_poly.type
_entity_poly.pdbx_seq_one_letter_code
_entity_poly.pdbx_strand_id
1 'polypeptide(L)'
;MYRNMFCPPFSVQSVMDEKFSLLFQSQFKVGGGELVFQVWTLSLPVVVIVHGNQEPHAWATVTWDNAFAEPGRVPFAVPDKVPWPQLGEVLSMKFRSATGRGLSEDNLRYLAGKVFRNTQIQDYTNMPVSWSQFCKEPLPERNFTFWEWFYAIMKVTREHLRALWNDRCVTVHALAWNEA
;
A
#
# COMPACT_ATOMS: atom_id res chain seq x y z
N MET A 1 38.12 0.11 -28.55
CA MET A 1 36.67 0.23 -28.77
C MET A 1 35.98 0.01 -27.44
N TYR A 2 35.73 1.09 -26.70
CA TYR A 2 34.97 1.08 -25.46
C TYR A 2 33.48 0.99 -25.82
N ARG A 3 32.81 -0.10 -25.45
CA ARG A 3 31.36 -0.19 -25.49
C ARG A 3 30.85 0.28 -24.14
N ASN A 4 30.44 1.55 -24.09
CA ASN A 4 29.74 2.14 -22.95
C ASN A 4 28.47 1.32 -22.68
N MET A 5 28.52 0.53 -21.62
CA MET A 5 27.34 -0.05 -21.00
C MET A 5 26.70 1.08 -20.20
N PHE A 6 25.83 1.84 -20.85
CA PHE A 6 24.94 2.78 -20.17
C PHE A 6 24.09 1.96 -19.20
N CYS A 7 24.42 2.04 -17.90
CA CYS A 7 23.44 1.75 -16.87
C CYS A 7 22.27 2.73 -17.08
N PRO A 8 21.02 2.25 -17.19
CA PRO A 8 19.88 3.15 -17.04
C PRO A 8 19.98 3.82 -15.65
N PRO A 9 19.46 5.05 -15.49
CA PRO A 9 19.54 5.75 -14.21
C PRO A 9 19.00 4.84 -13.11
N PHE A 10 19.79 4.65 -12.06
CA PHE A 10 19.42 3.91 -10.87
C PHE A 10 18.02 4.35 -10.42
N SER A 11 17.00 3.52 -10.61
CA SER A 11 15.83 3.58 -9.75
C SER A 11 16.38 3.29 -8.36
N VAL A 12 16.37 4.26 -7.46
CA VAL A 12 16.76 4.06 -6.06
C VAL A 12 15.72 3.12 -5.45
N GLN A 13 15.92 1.82 -5.61
CA GLN A 13 15.08 0.80 -5.01
C GLN A 13 15.34 0.86 -3.52
N SER A 14 14.31 1.22 -2.75
CA SER A 14 14.45 1.31 -1.31
C SER A 14 14.56 -0.10 -0.74
N VAL A 15 15.30 -0.29 0.35
CA VAL A 15 15.34 -1.57 1.09
C VAL A 15 13.92 -2.03 1.46
N MET A 16 12.99 -1.07 1.63
CA MET A 16 11.58 -1.33 1.98
C MET A 16 10.71 -1.75 0.79
N ASP A 17 11.25 -1.71 -0.43
CA ASP A 17 10.62 -2.25 -1.64
C ASP A 17 10.95 -3.74 -1.82
N GLU A 18 11.92 -4.26 -1.08
CA GLU A 18 12.28 -5.68 -1.13
C GLU A 18 11.23 -6.52 -0.40
N LYS A 19 10.73 -7.53 -1.11
CA LYS A 19 9.71 -8.45 -0.62
C LYS A 19 10.32 -9.83 -0.47
N PHE A 20 10.09 -10.40 0.70
CA PHE A 20 10.48 -11.76 1.07
C PHE A 20 9.24 -12.60 1.29
N SER A 21 9.38 -13.92 1.37
CA SER A 21 8.32 -14.82 1.81
C SER A 21 8.92 -15.92 2.66
N LEU A 22 8.12 -16.41 3.62
CA LEU A 22 8.47 -17.57 4.42
C LEU A 22 8.09 -18.82 3.63
N LEU A 23 9.08 -19.68 3.39
CA LEU A 23 8.89 -20.98 2.77
C LEU A 23 8.58 -22.02 3.86
N PHE A 24 7.38 -22.60 3.78
CA PHE A 24 6.98 -23.73 4.61
C PHE A 24 7.11 -25.01 3.79
N GLN A 25 7.84 -25.98 4.30
CA GLN A 25 8.05 -27.27 3.65
C GLN A 25 7.74 -28.40 4.62
N SER A 26 7.11 -29.45 4.12
CA SER A 26 6.83 -30.66 4.88
C SER A 26 6.89 -31.90 3.99
N GLN A 27 7.19 -33.03 4.60
CA GLN A 27 7.21 -34.31 3.93
C GLN A 27 6.41 -35.32 4.77
N PHE A 28 5.50 -36.04 4.13
CA PHE A 28 4.72 -37.07 4.80
C PHE A 28 4.50 -38.27 3.89
N LYS A 29 4.20 -39.41 4.51
CA LYS A 29 3.98 -40.68 3.83
C LYS A 29 2.51 -41.10 3.92
N VAL A 30 1.97 -41.67 2.85
CA VAL A 30 0.58 -42.17 2.77
C VAL A 30 0.60 -43.63 2.28
N GLY A 31 -0.41 -44.42 2.63
CA GLY A 31 -0.52 -45.82 2.20
C GLY A 31 0.55 -46.72 2.81
N GLY A 32 0.77 -46.63 4.13
CA GLY A 32 1.76 -47.49 4.82
C GLY A 32 3.23 -47.19 4.48
N GLY A 33 3.51 -46.13 3.73
CA GLY A 33 4.88 -45.75 3.34
C GLY A 33 5.16 -45.84 1.84
N GLU A 34 4.20 -46.31 1.04
CA GLU A 34 4.35 -46.48 -0.42
C GLU A 34 4.39 -45.14 -1.17
N LEU A 35 3.62 -44.15 -0.71
CA LEU A 35 3.59 -42.82 -1.29
C LEU A 35 4.32 -41.84 -0.37
N VAL A 36 5.29 -41.10 -0.93
CA VAL A 36 6.04 -40.05 -0.23
C VAL A 36 5.72 -38.72 -0.88
N PHE A 37 5.06 -37.83 -0.14
CA PHE A 37 4.71 -36.49 -0.60
C PHE A 37 5.67 -35.47 0.00
N GLN A 38 6.20 -34.60 -0.86
CA GLN A 38 6.86 -33.35 -0.46
C GLN A 38 5.92 -32.21 -0.81
N VAL A 39 5.49 -31.47 0.19
CA VAL A 39 4.61 -30.32 0.03
C VAL A 39 5.32 -29.06 0.49
N TRP A 40 5.02 -27.96 -0.18
CA TRP A 40 5.55 -26.66 0.19
C TRP A 40 4.53 -25.56 -0.09
N THR A 41 4.66 -24.46 0.63
CA THR A 41 3.88 -23.25 0.39
C THR A 41 4.68 -22.01 0.79
N LEU A 42 4.33 -20.88 0.20
CA LEU A 42 4.93 -19.58 0.48
C LEU A 42 3.93 -18.71 1.24
N SER A 43 4.39 -17.94 2.23
CA SER A 43 3.58 -16.89 2.84
C SER A 43 3.27 -15.77 1.84
N LEU A 44 2.30 -14.93 2.20
CA LEU A 44 2.19 -13.57 1.66
C LEU A 44 3.51 -12.79 1.81
N PRO A 45 3.75 -11.74 1.01
CA PRO A 45 4.98 -10.94 1.08
C PRO A 45 5.23 -10.39 2.49
N VAL A 46 6.51 -10.42 2.87
CA VAL A 46 7.05 -9.85 4.10
C VAL A 46 8.07 -8.79 3.71
N VAL A 47 8.00 -7.63 4.36
CA VAL A 47 9.01 -6.57 4.24
C VAL A 47 9.75 -6.48 5.57
N VAL A 48 11.07 -6.55 5.53
CA VAL A 48 11.92 -6.51 6.72
C VAL A 48 12.28 -5.07 7.02
N ILE A 49 12.01 -4.62 8.25
CA ILE A 49 12.40 -3.29 8.75
C ILE A 49 13.38 -3.44 9.91
N VAL A 50 14.30 -2.47 10.03
CA VAL A 50 15.28 -2.39 11.12
C VAL A 50 14.96 -1.27 12.11
N HIS A 51 14.13 -0.30 11.73
CA HIS A 51 13.73 0.81 12.58
C HIS A 51 12.28 1.22 12.35
N GLY A 52 11.59 1.71 13.39
CA GLY A 52 10.16 2.03 13.33
C GLY A 52 9.79 3.12 12.33
N ASN A 53 10.71 4.01 11.96
CA ASN A 53 10.47 5.03 10.92
C ASN A 53 10.31 4.44 9.50
N GLN A 54 10.67 3.17 9.29
CA GLN A 54 10.49 2.45 8.02
C GLN A 54 9.10 1.83 7.90
N GLU A 55 8.36 1.74 9.00
CA GLU A 55 7.04 1.13 9.06
C GLU A 55 6.06 1.69 8.01
N PRO A 56 5.91 3.03 7.80
CA PRO A 56 4.99 3.55 6.80
C PRO A 56 5.28 3.03 5.39
N HIS A 57 6.55 3.03 4.99
CA HIS A 57 6.98 2.56 3.68
C HIS A 57 6.76 1.05 3.50
N ALA A 58 7.12 0.24 4.51
CA ALA A 58 6.90 -1.20 4.47
C ALA A 58 5.39 -1.54 4.34
N TRP A 59 4.54 -0.81 5.07
CA TRP A 59 3.09 -0.95 4.95
C TRP A 59 2.56 -0.55 3.56
N ALA A 60 3.18 0.41 2.89
CA ALA A 60 2.84 0.76 1.51
C ALA A 60 3.03 -0.45 0.59
N THR A 61 4.22 -1.06 0.67
CA THR A 61 4.63 -2.20 -0.15
C THR A 61 3.73 -3.40 0.06
N VAL A 62 3.45 -3.75 1.32
CA VAL A 62 2.56 -4.87 1.67
C VAL A 62 1.11 -4.57 1.26
N THR A 63 0.65 -3.32 1.42
CA THR A 63 -0.71 -2.94 1.06
C THR A 63 -0.94 -3.04 -0.43
N TRP A 64 0.00 -2.54 -1.25
CA TRP A 64 -0.10 -2.60 -2.70
C TRP A 64 -0.04 -4.04 -3.21
N ASP A 65 0.85 -4.86 -2.66
CA ASP A 65 0.96 -6.26 -3.06
C ASP A 65 -0.28 -7.08 -2.71
N ASN A 66 -0.76 -6.98 -1.47
CA ASN A 66 -1.94 -7.72 -1.04
C ASN A 66 -3.23 -7.27 -1.76
N ALA A 67 -3.28 -6.01 -2.19
CA ALA A 67 -4.45 -5.45 -2.86
C ALA A 67 -4.52 -5.81 -4.35
N PHE A 68 -3.38 -5.86 -5.04
CA PHE A 68 -3.33 -5.85 -6.50
C PHE A 68 -2.55 -7.01 -7.11
N ALA A 69 -2.19 -8.01 -6.32
CA ALA A 69 -1.61 -9.25 -6.83
C ALA A 69 -2.63 -10.04 -7.67
N GLU A 70 -2.24 -10.43 -8.89
CA GLU A 70 -3.04 -11.30 -9.74
C GLU A 70 -2.90 -12.79 -9.33
N PRO A 71 -3.96 -13.61 -9.45
CA PRO A 71 -3.87 -15.05 -9.26
C PRO A 71 -2.84 -15.70 -10.21
N GLY A 72 -1.96 -16.55 -9.69
CA GLY A 72 -0.98 -17.28 -10.50
C GLY A 72 0.21 -16.45 -11.00
N ARG A 73 0.35 -15.20 -10.53
CA ARG A 73 1.51 -14.34 -10.86
C ARG A 73 2.86 -14.98 -10.51
N VAL A 74 3.90 -14.52 -11.18
CA VAL A 74 5.29 -14.69 -10.69
C VAL A 74 5.39 -14.06 -9.28
N PRO A 75 6.08 -14.68 -8.31
CA PRO A 75 6.16 -14.17 -6.95
C PRO A 75 6.47 -12.67 -6.90
N PHE A 76 5.68 -11.93 -6.12
CA PHE A 76 5.82 -10.49 -5.85
C PHE A 76 5.59 -9.54 -7.04
N ALA A 77 5.23 -10.05 -8.22
CA ALA A 77 4.83 -9.21 -9.36
C ALA A 77 3.53 -8.46 -9.05
N VAL A 78 3.52 -7.14 -9.21
CA VAL A 78 2.37 -6.28 -8.96
C VAL A 78 2.25 -5.25 -10.08
N PRO A 79 1.05 -4.76 -10.40
CA PRO A 79 0.90 -3.70 -11.38
C PRO A 79 1.56 -2.41 -10.91
N ASP A 80 2.16 -1.66 -11.84
CA ASP A 80 2.71 -0.32 -11.57
C ASP A 80 1.61 0.72 -11.36
N LYS A 81 0.44 0.52 -11.99
CA LYS A 81 -0.70 1.44 -11.90
C LYS A 81 -2.00 0.68 -11.70
N VAL A 82 -2.90 1.29 -10.93
CA VAL A 82 -4.23 0.72 -10.64
C VAL A 82 -5.32 1.78 -10.80
N PRO A 83 -6.54 1.43 -11.23
CA PRO A 83 -7.65 2.37 -11.28
C PRO A 83 -7.99 2.94 -9.89
N TRP A 84 -8.27 4.24 -9.83
CA TRP A 84 -8.66 4.92 -8.59
C TRP A 84 -9.79 4.22 -7.82
N PRO A 85 -10.88 3.74 -8.45
CA PRO A 85 -11.94 3.06 -7.69
C PRO A 85 -11.44 1.85 -6.88
N GLN A 86 -10.52 1.06 -7.44
CA GLN A 86 -9.93 -0.08 -6.75
C GLN A 86 -9.05 0.36 -5.58
N LEU A 87 -8.21 1.38 -5.80
CA LEU A 87 -7.38 1.93 -4.73
C LEU A 87 -8.22 2.57 -3.61
N GLY A 88 -9.28 3.29 -3.96
CA GLY A 88 -10.21 3.90 -3.01
C GLY A 88 -10.86 2.88 -2.10
N GLU A 89 -11.28 1.73 -2.65
CA GLU A 89 -11.83 0.62 -1.86
C GLU A 89 -10.79 0.03 -0.90
N VAL A 90 -9.56 -0.18 -1.37
CA VAL A 90 -8.44 -0.66 -0.55
C VAL A 90 -8.14 0.30 0.60
N LEU A 91 -8.07 1.61 0.32
CA LEU A 91 -7.88 2.65 1.33
C LEU A 91 -9.02 2.64 2.36
N SER A 92 -10.26 2.52 1.91
CA SER A 92 -11.44 2.46 2.79
C SER A 92 -11.43 1.21 3.67
N MET A 93 -11.06 0.06 3.10
CA MET A 93 -10.93 -1.21 3.84
C MET A 93 -9.84 -1.13 4.90
N LYS A 94 -8.65 -0.59 4.56
CA LYS A 94 -7.55 -0.37 5.52
C LYS A 94 -7.98 0.56 6.65
N PHE A 95 -8.60 1.69 6.31
CA PHE A 95 -9.08 2.66 7.29
C PHE A 95 -10.13 2.06 8.22
N ARG A 96 -11.07 1.27 7.67
CA ARG A 96 -12.10 0.57 8.44
C ARG A 96 -11.49 -0.46 9.39
N SER A 97 -10.51 -1.24 8.92
CA SER A 97 -9.81 -2.22 9.76
C SER A 97 -9.11 -1.55 10.94
N ALA A 98 -8.50 -0.38 10.72
CA ALA A 98 -7.80 0.37 11.76
C ALA A 98 -8.75 1.10 12.74
N THR A 99 -9.88 1.63 12.27
CA THR A 99 -10.69 2.59 13.05
C THR A 99 -12.10 2.09 13.40
N GLY A 100 -12.58 1.03 12.75
CA GLY A 100 -13.94 0.49 12.89
C GLY A 100 -14.92 0.98 11.82
N ARG A 101 -14.62 2.08 11.12
CA ARG A 101 -15.49 2.66 10.07
C ARG A 101 -14.67 3.07 8.85
N GLY A 102 -15.19 2.78 7.67
CA GLY A 102 -14.55 3.13 6.39
C GLY A 102 -14.69 4.59 6.01
N LEU A 103 -14.10 4.94 4.87
CA LEU A 103 -14.14 6.29 4.30
C LEU A 103 -15.50 6.53 3.65
N SER A 104 -16.05 7.75 3.79
CA SER A 104 -17.22 8.20 3.01
C SER A 104 -16.80 8.63 1.60
N GLU A 105 -17.79 8.77 0.70
CA GLU A 105 -17.61 9.33 -0.64
C GLU A 105 -16.85 10.66 -0.65
N ASP A 106 -17.19 11.59 0.26
CA ASP A 106 -16.50 12.89 0.32
C ASP A 106 -15.05 12.76 0.75
N ASN A 107 -14.74 11.81 1.65
CA ASN A 107 -13.35 11.52 2.01
C ASN A 107 -12.61 10.94 0.81
N LEU A 108 -13.22 10.00 0.07
CA LEU A 108 -12.62 9.43 -1.14
C LEU A 108 -12.38 10.51 -2.20
N ARG A 109 -13.34 11.41 -2.45
CA ARG A 109 -13.16 12.52 -3.38
C ARG A 109 -12.00 13.44 -2.98
N TYR A 110 -11.88 13.75 -1.68
CA TYR A 110 -10.75 14.53 -1.17
C TYR A 110 -9.41 13.82 -1.38
N LEU A 111 -9.36 12.51 -1.07
CA LEU A 111 -8.17 11.69 -1.26
C LEU A 111 -7.78 11.57 -2.73
N ALA A 112 -8.75 11.48 -3.65
CA ALA A 112 -8.53 11.48 -5.08
C ALA A 112 -7.85 12.78 -5.52
N GLY A 113 -8.41 13.93 -5.13
CA GLY A 113 -7.80 15.23 -5.41
C GLY A 113 -6.36 15.34 -4.88
N LYS A 114 -6.11 14.78 -3.69
CA LYS A 114 -4.77 14.75 -3.08
C LYS A 114 -3.81 13.81 -3.80
N VAL A 115 -4.22 12.60 -4.20
CA VAL A 115 -3.33 11.63 -4.88
C VAL A 115 -2.98 12.10 -6.30
N PHE A 116 -3.94 12.68 -7.02
CA PHE A 116 -3.74 13.18 -8.38
C PHE A 116 -3.12 14.58 -8.43
N ARG A 117 -2.90 15.21 -7.26
CA ARG A 117 -2.42 16.60 -7.14
C ARG A 117 -3.32 17.60 -7.89
N ASN A 118 -4.61 17.27 -8.00
CA ASN A 118 -5.57 18.05 -8.78
C ASN A 118 -6.98 17.95 -8.19
N THR A 119 -7.43 19.03 -7.56
CA THR A 119 -8.75 19.16 -6.95
C THR A 119 -9.85 19.58 -7.91
N GLN A 120 -9.51 19.90 -9.17
CA GLN A 120 -10.47 20.36 -10.18
C GLN A 120 -11.12 19.19 -10.94
N ILE A 121 -10.60 17.99 -10.80
CA ILE A 121 -11.12 16.80 -11.44
C ILE A 121 -12.41 16.38 -10.74
N GLN A 122 -13.48 16.17 -11.51
CA GLN A 122 -14.80 15.79 -10.99
C GLN A 122 -15.08 14.29 -11.13
N ASP A 123 -14.40 13.62 -12.06
CA ASP A 123 -14.54 12.19 -12.30
C ASP A 123 -13.17 11.49 -12.34
N TYR A 124 -12.98 10.55 -11.43
CA TYR A 124 -11.75 9.77 -11.27
C TYR A 124 -11.92 8.31 -11.71
N THR A 125 -13.09 7.91 -12.23
CA THR A 125 -13.48 6.50 -12.43
C THR A 125 -12.50 5.72 -13.31
N ASN A 126 -11.92 6.36 -14.31
CA ASN A 126 -10.98 5.74 -15.25
C ASN A 126 -9.54 6.20 -15.07
N MET A 127 -9.23 6.89 -13.97
CA MET A 127 -7.90 7.44 -13.74
C MET A 127 -6.99 6.43 -13.05
N PRO A 128 -5.83 6.07 -13.64
CA PRO A 128 -4.87 5.20 -12.99
C PRO A 128 -3.99 5.98 -12.01
N VAL A 129 -3.77 5.43 -10.83
CA VAL A 129 -2.76 5.89 -9.86
C VAL A 129 -1.54 5.00 -9.97
N SER A 130 -0.34 5.57 -10.15
CA SER A 130 0.89 4.80 -10.12
C SER A 130 1.39 4.53 -8.70
N TRP A 131 2.20 3.47 -8.56
CA TRP A 131 2.97 3.19 -7.35
C TRP A 131 3.81 4.40 -6.93
N SER A 132 4.39 5.11 -7.91
CA SER A 132 5.17 6.31 -7.64
C SER A 132 4.34 7.43 -7.03
N GLN A 133 3.16 7.75 -7.59
CA GLN A 133 2.25 8.77 -7.07
C GLN A 133 1.71 8.42 -5.68
N PHE A 134 1.52 7.12 -5.44
CA PHE A 134 1.02 6.57 -4.18
C PHE A 134 2.04 6.75 -3.04
N CYS A 135 3.30 6.37 -3.22
CA CYS A 135 4.26 6.32 -2.10
C CYS A 135 5.73 6.63 -2.42
N LYS A 136 6.06 7.20 -3.59
CA LYS A 136 7.45 7.63 -3.92
C LYS A 136 7.56 9.14 -4.14
N GLU A 137 6.59 9.71 -4.83
CA GLU A 137 6.57 11.13 -5.17
C GLU A 137 6.00 11.93 -4.00
N PRO A 138 6.74 12.94 -3.50
CA PRO A 138 6.21 13.83 -2.47
C PRO A 138 4.98 14.58 -2.98
N LEU A 139 4.11 14.96 -2.04
CA LEU A 139 3.03 15.90 -2.31
C LEU A 139 3.61 17.29 -2.66
N PRO A 140 2.96 18.09 -3.52
CA PRO A 140 3.40 19.45 -3.84
C PRO A 140 3.67 20.26 -2.57
N GLU A 141 4.83 20.92 -2.51
CA GLU A 141 5.27 21.75 -1.38
C GLU A 141 5.42 20.99 -0.05
N ARG A 142 5.50 19.65 -0.08
CA ARG A 142 5.69 18.80 1.10
C ARG A 142 6.91 17.90 0.91
N ASN A 143 7.41 17.40 2.04
CA ASN A 143 8.53 16.45 2.10
C ASN A 143 8.07 15.01 2.37
N PHE A 144 6.77 14.73 2.22
CA PHE A 144 6.16 13.43 2.43
C PHE A 144 5.24 13.07 1.26
N THR A 145 5.07 11.78 1.04
CA THR A 145 4.25 11.18 -0.01
C THR A 145 2.77 11.11 0.38
N PHE A 146 1.90 10.78 -0.58
CA PHE A 146 0.47 10.55 -0.30
C PHE A 146 0.27 9.46 0.75
N TRP A 147 0.96 8.33 0.62
CA TRP A 147 0.81 7.21 1.54
C TRP A 147 1.29 7.53 2.95
N GLU A 148 2.43 8.19 3.12
CA GLU A 148 2.93 8.56 4.45
C GLU A 148 1.94 9.47 5.19
N TRP A 149 1.37 10.43 4.46
CA TRP A 149 0.32 11.29 4.99
C TRP A 149 -0.94 10.49 5.37
N PHE A 150 -1.43 9.63 4.48
CA PHE A 150 -2.62 8.81 4.74
C PHE A 150 -2.41 7.89 5.93
N TYR A 151 -1.23 7.26 6.02
CA TYR A 151 -0.83 6.41 7.13
C TYR A 151 -0.82 7.17 8.46
N ALA A 152 -0.28 8.39 8.49
CA ALA A 152 -0.29 9.23 9.68
C ALA A 152 -1.71 9.57 10.16
N ILE A 153 -2.60 9.96 9.23
CA ILE A 153 -4.02 10.23 9.55
C ILE A 153 -4.70 8.96 10.09
N MET A 154 -4.49 7.82 9.46
CA MET A 154 -5.03 6.54 9.90
C MET A 154 -4.53 6.17 11.31
N LYS A 155 -3.23 6.38 11.58
CA LYS A 155 -2.60 6.11 12.87
C LYS A 155 -3.16 6.98 13.99
N VAL A 156 -3.20 8.30 13.80
CA VAL A 156 -3.78 9.23 14.78
C VAL A 156 -5.26 8.95 15.01
N THR A 157 -6.00 8.63 13.94
CA THR A 157 -7.42 8.30 14.07
C THR A 157 -7.62 7.03 14.90
N ARG A 158 -6.84 5.99 14.63
CA ARG A 158 -6.86 4.74 15.39
C ARG A 158 -6.52 4.95 16.87
N GLU A 159 -5.48 5.73 17.15
CA GLU A 159 -4.88 5.85 18.48
C GLU A 159 -5.61 6.87 19.37
N HIS A 160 -6.16 7.94 18.79
CA HIS A 160 -6.66 9.09 19.57
C HIS A 160 -8.08 9.54 19.21
N LEU A 161 -8.54 9.31 17.97
CA LEU A 161 -9.79 9.90 17.48
C LEU A 161 -10.86 8.87 17.12
N ARG A 162 -10.68 7.60 17.54
CA ARG A 162 -11.52 6.49 17.11
C ARG A 162 -12.99 6.68 17.45
N ALA A 163 -13.29 7.16 18.66
CA ALA A 163 -14.66 7.45 19.09
C ALA A 163 -15.27 8.56 18.21
N LEU A 164 -14.60 9.71 18.13
CA LEU A 164 -15.03 10.86 17.32
C LEU A 164 -15.22 10.50 15.84
N TRP A 165 -14.36 9.63 15.29
CA TRP A 165 -14.49 9.14 13.92
C TRP A 165 -15.74 8.27 13.72
N ASN A 166 -16.01 7.37 14.65
CA ASN A 166 -17.19 6.50 14.57
C ASN A 166 -18.49 7.27 14.79
N ASP A 167 -18.46 8.32 15.62
CA ASP A 167 -19.57 9.24 15.87
C ASP A 167 -19.78 10.27 14.74
N ARG A 168 -18.93 10.25 13.71
CA ARG A 168 -18.95 11.19 12.55
C ARG A 168 -18.69 12.64 12.92
N CYS A 169 -18.04 12.90 14.06
CA CYS A 169 -17.65 14.24 14.51
C CYS A 169 -16.43 14.79 13.74
N VAL A 170 -15.65 13.92 13.08
CA VAL A 170 -14.46 14.31 12.31
C VAL A 170 -14.44 13.64 10.93
N THR A 171 -13.90 14.36 9.94
CA THR A 171 -13.69 13.90 8.56
C THR A 171 -12.21 13.91 8.22
N VAL A 172 -11.79 13.19 7.17
CA VAL A 172 -10.38 13.21 6.72
C VAL A 172 -9.95 14.63 6.37
N HIS A 173 -10.84 15.39 5.72
CA HIS A 173 -10.61 16.79 5.43
C HIS A 173 -10.33 17.61 6.70
N ALA A 174 -11.12 17.43 7.76
CA ALA A 174 -10.91 18.15 9.03
C ALA A 174 -9.57 17.78 9.70
N LEU A 175 -9.11 16.54 9.56
CA LEU A 175 -7.80 16.11 10.07
C LEU A 175 -6.63 16.66 9.25
N ALA A 176 -6.89 17.04 7.99
CA ALA A 176 -5.92 17.66 7.10
C ALA A 176 -5.71 19.17 7.35
N TRP A 177 -6.55 19.82 8.18
CA TRP A 177 -6.48 21.28 8.42
C TRP A 177 -5.24 21.74 9.20
N ASN A 178 -4.49 20.82 9.82
CA ASN A 178 -3.20 21.12 10.47
C ASN A 178 -2.03 21.18 9.46
N GLU A 179 -2.31 21.30 8.17
CA GLU A 179 -1.30 21.36 7.11
C GLU A 179 -0.82 22.79 6.79
N ALA A 180 -1.14 23.81 7.60
CA ALA A 180 -0.59 25.17 7.46
C ALA A 180 0.73 25.34 8.23
#